data_AF-A0AAU4VCE7-F1
#
_entry.id   AF-A0AAU4VCE7-F1
#
_cell.length_a   1.000
_cell.length_b   1.000
_cell.length_c   1.000
_cell.angle_alpha   90.00
_cell.angle_beta   90.00
_cell.angle_gamma   90.00
#
_symmetry.space_group_name_H-M   'P 1'
#
loop_
_entity.id
_entity.type
_entity.pdbx_description
1 polymer ?
#
loop_
_entity_poly.entity_id
_entity_poly.type
_entity_poly.pdbx_seq_one_letter_code
_entity_poly.pdbx_strand_id
1 'polypeptide(L)'
;MAELEGLIAELDQLTGASRLLLLKARLFRAWVLIDEGRPAEAEAEVGAVLWTLTRTMYVTDVWALELDALVCMGDVLCALGRYEEAETIARGHLPRAEGDLAFGLHVLLLRSLSGQERHQEALAESGGHHPESSPADSGVHELATAVALHGLGRHDEAREEAQRALTACERYLHPSHQRVGEIRALLTLIAPA
;
A
#
# COMPACT_ATOMS: atom_id res chain seq x y z
N MET A 1 13.39 -12.56 2.40
CA MET A 1 12.68 -13.47 1.49
C MET A 1 12.79 -14.95 1.93
N ALA A 2 13.99 -15.53 2.05
CA ALA A 2 14.16 -16.96 2.34
C ALA A 2 13.44 -17.47 3.62
N GLU A 3 13.47 -16.72 4.72
CA GLU A 3 12.79 -17.11 5.97
C GLU A 3 11.26 -17.14 5.81
N LEU A 4 10.71 -16.17 5.07
CA LEU A 4 9.27 -16.09 4.79
C LEU A 4 8.83 -17.22 3.86
N GLU A 5 9.64 -17.56 2.85
CA GLU A 5 9.39 -18.69 1.96
C GLU A 5 9.42 -20.03 2.72
N GLY A 6 10.37 -20.20 3.65
CA GLY A 6 10.41 -21.35 4.55
C GLY A 6 9.15 -21.47 5.40
N LEU A 7 8.72 -20.37 6.02
CA LEU A 7 7.48 -20.32 6.81
C LEU A 7 6.24 -20.69 5.97
N ILE A 8 6.13 -20.17 4.74
CA ILE A 8 5.01 -20.50 3.84
C ILE A 8 5.02 -22.00 3.53
N ALA A 9 6.18 -22.58 3.23
CA ALA A 9 6.30 -24.01 2.93
C ALA A 9 5.93 -24.89 4.14
N GLU A 10 6.31 -24.49 5.35
CA GLU A 10 5.92 -25.19 6.58
C GLU A 10 4.41 -25.09 6.83
N LEU A 11 3.83 -23.89 6.70
CA LEU A 11 2.40 -23.65 6.91
C LEU A 11 1.53 -24.37 5.87
N ASP A 12 2.01 -24.53 4.63
CA ASP A 12 1.30 -25.25 3.56
C ASP A 12 1.15 -26.75 3.88
N GLN A 13 2.09 -27.33 4.65
CA GLN A 13 2.00 -28.72 5.11
C GLN A 13 1.04 -28.90 6.29
N LEU A 14 0.60 -27.81 6.94
CA LEU A 14 -0.30 -27.86 8.09
C LEU A 14 -1.77 -27.70 7.66
N THR A 15 -2.65 -28.56 8.20
CA THR A 15 -4.09 -28.50 7.91
C THR A 15 -4.86 -27.76 9.03
N GLY A 16 -6.05 -27.22 8.70
CA GLY A 16 -6.94 -26.60 9.68
C GLY A 16 -6.63 -25.14 10.03
N ALA A 17 -6.54 -24.81 11.32
CA ALA A 17 -6.42 -23.43 11.83
C ALA A 17 -5.19 -22.66 11.30
N SER A 18 -4.17 -23.37 10.81
CA SER A 18 -2.99 -22.79 10.15
C SER A 18 -3.29 -22.10 8.82
N ARG A 19 -4.49 -22.27 8.26
CA ARG A 19 -4.86 -21.70 6.95
C ARG A 19 -4.90 -20.18 6.93
N LEU A 20 -5.36 -19.52 7.99
CA LEU A 20 -5.34 -18.04 8.06
C LEU A 20 -3.93 -17.49 8.21
N LEU A 21 -3.07 -18.18 8.98
CA LEU A 21 -1.66 -17.82 9.11
C LEU A 21 -0.93 -17.96 7.77
N LEU A 22 -1.21 -19.02 7.02
CA LEU A 22 -0.69 -19.20 5.66
C LEU A 22 -1.10 -18.03 4.75
N LEU A 23 -2.39 -17.67 4.73
CA LEU A 23 -2.86 -16.55 3.90
C LEU A 23 -2.21 -15.23 4.30
N LYS A 24 -2.00 -14.99 5.60
CA LYS A 24 -1.30 -13.80 6.09
C LYS A 24 0.17 -13.79 5.68
N ALA A 25 0.87 -14.94 5.77
CA ALA A 25 2.25 -15.05 5.31
C ALA A 25 2.38 -14.82 3.80
N ARG A 26 1.45 -15.33 3.00
CA ARG A 26 1.37 -15.09 1.56
C ARG A 26 1.07 -13.63 1.23
N LEU A 27 0.22 -12.97 2.02
CA LEU A 27 -0.02 -11.54 1.87
C LEU A 27 1.24 -10.71 2.17
N PHE A 28 1.98 -11.02 3.24
CA PHE A 28 3.29 -10.39 3.48
C PHE A 28 4.29 -10.65 2.36
N ARG A 29 4.25 -11.83 1.74
CA ARG A 29 5.07 -12.12 0.56
C ARG A 29 4.71 -11.21 -0.62
N ALA A 30 3.42 -10.95 -0.85
CA ALA A 30 2.98 -10.01 -1.88
C ALA A 30 3.51 -8.58 -1.62
N TRP A 31 3.44 -8.09 -0.38
CA TRP A 31 4.04 -6.81 0.01
C TRP A 31 5.54 -6.74 -0.28
N VAL A 32 6.30 -7.78 0.10
CA VAL A 32 7.74 -7.86 -0.19
C VAL A 32 8.01 -7.89 -1.70
N LEU A 33 7.18 -8.58 -2.49
CA LEU A 33 7.32 -8.60 -3.95
C LEU A 33 7.08 -7.22 -4.58
N ILE A 34 6.18 -6.40 -4.02
CA ILE A 34 6.01 -5.00 -4.44
C ILE A 34 7.28 -4.21 -4.15
N ASP A 35 7.83 -4.34 -2.93
CA ASP A 35 9.06 -3.66 -2.49
C ASP A 35 10.32 -4.11 -3.28
N GLU A 36 10.29 -5.31 -3.87
CA GLU A 36 11.33 -5.82 -4.77
C GLU A 36 11.14 -5.37 -6.24
N GLY A 37 10.07 -4.63 -6.55
CA GLY A 37 9.75 -4.22 -7.92
C GLY A 37 9.22 -5.35 -8.80
N ARG A 38 8.57 -6.36 -8.21
CA ARG A 38 7.99 -7.54 -8.89
C ARG A 38 6.45 -7.55 -8.82
N PRO A 39 5.75 -6.50 -9.28
CA PRO A 39 4.31 -6.35 -9.08
C PRO A 39 3.47 -7.42 -9.79
N ALA A 40 3.92 -7.98 -10.93
CA ALA A 40 3.19 -9.04 -11.63
C ALA A 40 3.15 -10.35 -10.82
N GLU A 41 4.21 -10.67 -10.08
CA GLU A 41 4.22 -11.83 -9.19
C GLU A 41 3.40 -11.58 -7.92
N ALA A 42 3.43 -10.35 -7.41
CA ALA A 42 2.56 -9.92 -6.32
C ALA A 42 1.07 -10.03 -6.70
N GLU A 43 0.69 -9.67 -7.94
CA GLU A 43 -0.68 -9.80 -8.44
C GLU A 43 -1.17 -11.24 -8.39
N ALA A 44 -0.36 -12.18 -8.89
CA ALA A 44 -0.69 -13.60 -8.86
C ALA A 44 -0.84 -14.12 -7.42
N GLU A 45 0.03 -13.66 -6.51
CA GLU A 45 0.02 -14.08 -5.11
C GLU A 45 -1.22 -13.56 -4.37
N VAL A 46 -1.48 -12.26 -4.45
CA VAL A 46 -2.62 -11.63 -3.76
C VAL A 46 -3.95 -12.06 -4.37
N GLY A 47 -4.00 -12.29 -5.69
CA GLY A 47 -5.16 -12.88 -6.36
C GLY A 47 -5.50 -14.28 -5.84
N ALA A 48 -4.49 -15.13 -5.59
CA ALA A 48 -4.69 -16.45 -5.00
C ALA A 48 -5.16 -16.38 -3.54
N VAL A 49 -4.68 -15.40 -2.77
CA VAL A 49 -5.15 -15.12 -1.41
C VAL A 49 -6.62 -14.71 -1.42
N LEU A 50 -6.98 -13.68 -2.21
CA LEU A 50 -8.36 -13.19 -2.33
C LEU A 50 -9.32 -14.29 -2.77
N TRP A 51 -8.94 -15.09 -3.77
CA TRP A 51 -9.75 -16.23 -4.22
C TRP A 51 -10.04 -17.22 -3.09
N THR A 52 -9.04 -17.48 -2.23
CA THR A 52 -9.21 -18.37 -1.08
C THR A 52 -10.11 -17.76 -0.01
N LEU A 53 -9.98 -16.45 0.24
CA LEU A 53 -10.80 -15.71 1.20
C LEU A 53 -12.28 -15.69 0.77
N THR A 54 -12.58 -15.41 -0.50
CA THR A 54 -13.97 -15.44 -1.02
C THR A 54 -14.65 -16.79 -0.77
N ARG A 55 -13.90 -17.89 -0.81
CA ARG A 55 -14.43 -19.24 -0.54
C ARG A 55 -14.57 -19.58 0.94
N THR A 56 -13.94 -18.81 1.82
CA THR A 56 -13.85 -19.09 3.26
C THR A 56 -14.67 -18.09 4.10
N MET A 57 -15.10 -16.97 3.51
CA MET A 57 -15.79 -15.88 4.21
C MET A 57 -17.09 -16.27 4.92
N TYR A 58 -17.74 -17.37 4.51
CA TYR A 58 -18.95 -17.88 5.14
C TYR A 58 -18.70 -18.74 6.39
N VAL A 59 -17.44 -19.14 6.61
CA VAL A 59 -17.05 -20.10 7.66
C VAL A 59 -16.26 -19.41 8.77
N THR A 60 -15.59 -18.30 8.47
CA THR A 60 -14.73 -17.60 9.43
C THR A 60 -14.75 -16.11 9.13
N ASP A 61 -14.69 -15.30 10.19
CA ASP A 61 -14.51 -13.86 10.05
C ASP A 61 -13.09 -13.56 9.53
N VAL A 62 -13.02 -13.29 8.24
CA VAL A 62 -11.78 -12.98 7.50
C VAL A 62 -11.79 -11.56 6.95
N TRP A 63 -12.74 -10.75 7.40
CA TRP A 63 -13.01 -9.40 6.93
C TRP A 63 -11.76 -8.52 6.89
N ALA A 64 -11.05 -8.43 8.01
CA ALA A 64 -9.86 -7.58 8.12
C ALA A 64 -8.74 -8.04 7.17
N LEU A 65 -8.59 -9.36 6.99
CA LEU A 65 -7.60 -9.94 6.08
C LEU A 65 -7.99 -9.75 4.61
N GLU A 66 -9.29 -9.79 4.30
CA GLU A 66 -9.81 -9.45 2.97
C GLU A 66 -9.51 -7.99 2.63
N LEU A 67 -9.79 -7.06 3.53
CA LEU A 67 -9.48 -5.64 3.32
C LEU A 67 -7.98 -5.39 3.13
N ASP A 68 -7.13 -5.98 3.96
CA ASP A 68 -5.66 -5.87 3.82
C ASP A 68 -5.20 -6.42 2.46
N ALA A 69 -5.73 -7.58 2.04
CA ALA A 69 -5.45 -8.14 0.71
C ALA A 69 -5.97 -7.26 -0.43
N LEU A 70 -7.09 -6.54 -0.26
CA LEU A 70 -7.61 -5.60 -1.24
C LEU A 70 -6.75 -4.33 -1.32
N VAL A 71 -6.25 -3.81 -0.20
CA VAL A 71 -5.29 -2.70 -0.19
C VAL A 71 -4.01 -3.11 -0.93
N CYS A 72 -3.47 -4.30 -0.62
CA CYS A 72 -2.30 -4.84 -1.31
C CYS A 72 -2.55 -5.01 -2.82
N MET A 73 -3.70 -5.56 -3.22
CA MET A 73 -4.09 -5.65 -4.64
C MET A 73 -4.17 -4.28 -5.30
N GLY A 74 -4.74 -3.28 -4.62
CA GLY A 74 -4.78 -1.91 -5.11
C GLY A 74 -3.38 -1.33 -5.33
N ASP A 75 -2.44 -1.55 -4.41
CA ASP A 75 -1.06 -1.09 -4.57
C ASP A 75 -0.33 -1.81 -5.71
N VAL A 76 -0.59 -3.11 -5.90
CA VAL A 76 -0.12 -3.85 -7.08
C VAL A 76 -0.66 -3.22 -8.37
N LEU A 77 -1.95 -2.91 -8.43
CA LEU A 77 -2.57 -2.29 -9.60
C LEU A 77 -1.98 -0.91 -9.88
N CYS A 78 -1.74 -0.10 -8.85
CA CYS A 78 -1.02 1.17 -8.99
C CYS A 78 0.40 0.96 -9.55
N ALA A 79 1.15 -0.04 -9.06
CA ALA A 79 2.48 -0.36 -9.56
C ALA A 79 2.48 -0.85 -11.03
N LEU A 80 1.38 -1.45 -11.48
CA LEU A 80 1.15 -1.87 -12.87
C LEU A 80 0.57 -0.75 -13.75
N GLY A 81 0.31 0.44 -13.20
CA GLY A 81 -0.32 1.56 -13.91
C GLY A 81 -1.83 1.42 -14.16
N ARG A 82 -2.50 0.46 -13.51
CA ARG A 82 -3.94 0.20 -13.61
C ARG A 82 -4.71 1.00 -12.55
N TYR A 83 -4.64 2.32 -12.66
CA TYR A 83 -5.09 3.23 -11.61
C TYR A 83 -6.62 3.28 -11.43
N GLU A 84 -7.40 3.08 -12.48
CA GLU A 84 -8.87 3.09 -12.41
C GLU A 84 -9.42 1.87 -11.64
N GLU A 85 -8.75 0.72 -11.79
CA GLU A 85 -9.10 -0.49 -11.04
C GLU A 85 -8.75 -0.34 -9.55
N ALA A 86 -7.60 0.27 -9.26
CA ALA A 86 -7.19 0.62 -7.90
C ALA A 86 -8.18 1.59 -7.22
N GLU A 87 -8.63 2.62 -7.94
CA GLU A 87 -9.67 3.56 -7.44
C GLU A 87 -10.97 2.82 -7.11
N THR A 88 -11.38 1.89 -7.99
CA THR A 88 -12.61 1.11 -7.81
C THR A 88 -12.56 0.29 -6.52
N ILE A 89 -11.42 -0.33 -6.22
CA ILE A 89 -11.19 -1.06 -4.97
C ILE A 89 -11.28 -0.10 -3.77
N ALA A 90 -10.57 1.03 -3.82
CA ALA A 90 -10.56 1.99 -2.73
C ALA A 90 -11.97 2.49 -2.40
N ARG A 91 -12.70 3.01 -3.40
CA ARG A 91 -14.05 3.55 -3.24
C ARG A 91 -15.09 2.49 -2.85
N GLY A 92 -14.98 1.28 -3.39
CA GLY A 92 -15.89 0.18 -3.10
C GLY A 92 -15.81 -0.31 -1.65
N HIS A 93 -14.71 -0.02 -0.96
CA HIS A 93 -14.42 -0.59 0.36
C HIS A 93 -14.19 0.44 1.46
N LEU A 94 -14.01 1.72 1.12
CA LEU A 94 -13.89 2.81 2.09
C LEU A 94 -15.09 2.91 3.08
N PRO A 95 -16.37 2.80 2.64
CA PRO A 95 -17.51 2.96 3.56
C PRO A 95 -17.62 1.88 4.65
N ARG A 96 -16.92 0.76 4.46
CA ARG A 96 -16.93 -0.39 5.36
C ARG A 96 -15.65 -0.50 6.20
N ALA A 97 -14.62 0.31 5.93
CA ALA A 97 -13.33 0.24 6.61
C ALA A 97 -13.22 1.18 7.83
N GLU A 98 -12.46 0.76 8.83
CA GLU A 98 -12.19 1.53 10.05
C GLU A 98 -10.68 1.47 10.40
N GLY A 99 -10.19 2.45 11.15
CA GLY A 99 -8.81 2.48 11.65
C GLY A 99 -7.73 2.38 10.56
N ASP A 100 -6.73 1.55 10.79
CA ASP A 100 -5.57 1.35 9.89
C ASP A 100 -5.97 0.90 8.47
N LEU A 101 -7.04 0.11 8.35
CA LEU A 101 -7.53 -0.34 7.05
C LEU A 101 -8.17 0.80 6.25
N ALA A 102 -8.85 1.73 6.92
CA ALA A 102 -9.36 2.94 6.28
C ALA A 102 -8.20 3.83 5.81
N PHE A 103 -7.15 3.96 6.63
CA PHE A 103 -5.94 4.68 6.27
C PHE A 103 -5.30 4.10 4.99
N GLY A 104 -5.10 2.78 4.92
CA GLY A 104 -4.57 2.13 3.73
C GLY A 104 -5.39 2.40 2.47
N LEU A 105 -6.73 2.38 2.57
CA LEU A 105 -7.61 2.69 1.43
C LEU A 105 -7.59 4.18 1.03
N HIS A 106 -7.44 5.11 1.98
CA HIS A 106 -7.25 6.54 1.67
C HIS A 106 -5.93 6.79 0.94
N VAL A 107 -4.84 6.14 1.37
CA VAL A 107 -3.54 6.21 0.69
C VAL A 107 -3.65 5.63 -0.72
N LEU A 108 -4.32 4.49 -0.88
CA LEU A 108 -4.58 3.88 -2.19
C LEU A 108 -5.39 4.82 -3.10
N LEU A 109 -6.42 5.48 -2.56
CA LEU A 109 -7.23 6.44 -3.31
C LEU A 109 -6.38 7.64 -3.78
N LEU A 110 -5.55 8.18 -2.88
CA LEU A 110 -4.64 9.28 -3.20
C LEU A 110 -3.63 8.89 -4.30
N ARG A 111 -3.05 7.69 -4.24
CA ARG A 111 -2.12 7.17 -5.25
C ARG A 111 -2.81 6.94 -6.59
N SER A 112 -3.96 6.29 -6.59
CA SER A 112 -4.71 5.98 -7.82
C SER A 112 -5.21 7.25 -8.53
N LEU A 113 -5.77 8.21 -7.80
CA LEU A 113 -6.19 9.49 -8.38
C LEU A 113 -4.98 10.29 -8.91
N SER A 114 -3.85 10.26 -8.19
CA SER A 114 -2.63 10.93 -8.66
C SER A 114 -2.06 10.28 -9.93
N GLY A 115 -2.12 8.95 -10.06
CA GLY A 115 -1.72 8.24 -11.28
C GLY A 115 -2.59 8.55 -12.50
N GLN A 116 -3.84 8.97 -12.27
CA GLN A 116 -4.75 9.46 -13.31
C GLN A 116 -4.65 10.98 -13.57
N GLU A 117 -3.63 11.65 -13.04
CA GLU A 117 -3.45 13.12 -13.12
C GLU A 117 -4.56 13.94 -12.43
N ARG A 118 -5.44 13.29 -11.65
CA ARG A 118 -6.54 13.92 -10.89
C ARG A 118 -6.04 14.42 -9.52
N HIS A 119 -4.92 15.13 -9.52
CA HIS A 119 -4.20 15.52 -8.32
C HIS A 119 -5.01 16.41 -7.36
N GLN A 120 -5.86 17.30 -7.91
CA GLN A 120 -6.71 18.17 -7.10
C GLN A 120 -7.73 17.37 -6.29
N GLU A 121 -8.34 16.37 -6.92
CA GLU A 121 -9.30 15.46 -6.26
C GLU A 121 -8.58 14.58 -5.25
N ALA A 122 -7.40 14.08 -5.60
CA ALA A 122 -6.56 13.27 -4.72
C ALA A 122 -6.30 13.98 -3.37
N LEU A 123 -5.94 15.27 -3.40
CA LEU A 123 -5.72 16.08 -2.19
C LEU A 123 -7.01 16.42 -1.43
N ALA A 124 -8.15 16.49 -2.11
CA ALA A 124 -9.44 16.72 -1.44
C ALA A 124 -9.88 15.47 -0.65
N GLU A 125 -9.66 14.30 -1.24
CA GLU A 125 -10.02 12.99 -0.66
C GLU A 125 -9.01 12.49 0.39
N SER A 126 -7.83 13.12 0.49
CA SER A 126 -6.82 12.79 1.51
C SER A 126 -7.11 13.40 2.89
N GLY A 127 -8.25 14.10 3.06
CA GLY A 127 -8.57 14.86 4.26
C GLY A 127 -8.74 14.02 5.54
N GLY A 128 -8.05 14.44 6.61
CA GLY A 128 -8.22 13.91 7.98
C GLY A 128 -7.09 13.01 8.45
N HIS A 129 -5.90 13.56 8.68
CA HIS A 129 -4.82 12.86 9.35
C HIS A 129 -5.25 12.44 10.76
N HIS A 130 -5.13 11.15 11.09
CA HIS A 130 -5.29 10.64 12.45
C HIS A 130 -4.12 9.71 12.83
N PRO A 131 -3.72 9.70 14.11
CA PRO A 131 -2.33 9.60 14.50
C PRO A 131 -1.89 8.18 14.86
N GLU A 132 -0.57 7.99 14.75
CA GLU A 132 0.23 6.81 15.08
C GLU A 132 0.13 5.64 14.10
N SER A 133 0.57 5.91 12.86
CA SER A 133 0.92 4.87 11.89
C SER A 133 1.85 3.82 12.49
N SER A 134 1.55 2.56 12.17
CA SER A 134 2.51 1.45 12.26
C SER A 134 3.87 1.87 11.67
N PRO A 135 5.01 1.40 12.21
CA PRO A 135 6.33 1.62 11.63
C PRO A 135 6.39 1.31 10.12
N ALA A 136 5.61 0.34 9.64
CA ALA A 136 5.52 -0.04 8.23
C ALA A 136 4.88 1.03 7.33
N ASP A 137 3.96 1.84 7.87
CA ASP A 137 3.21 2.87 7.14
C ASP A 137 3.88 4.25 7.18
N SER A 138 5.03 4.34 7.86
CA SER A 138 5.73 5.61 8.05
C SER A 138 6.07 6.28 6.71
N GLY A 139 5.64 7.53 6.56
CA GLY A 139 5.92 8.36 5.38
C GLY A 139 5.12 8.03 4.13
N VAL A 140 4.22 7.03 4.15
CA VAL A 140 3.48 6.62 2.94
C VAL A 140 2.46 7.69 2.51
N HIS A 141 1.75 8.28 3.47
CA HIS A 141 0.76 9.31 3.22
C HIS A 141 1.44 10.60 2.76
N GLU A 142 2.49 11.04 3.44
CA GLU A 142 3.25 12.24 3.08
C GLU A 142 3.87 12.12 1.70
N LEU A 143 4.40 10.94 1.33
CA LEU A 143 4.91 10.69 -0.02
C LEU A 143 3.79 10.82 -1.07
N ALA A 144 2.65 10.18 -0.85
CA ALA A 144 1.53 10.23 -1.80
C ALA A 144 0.98 11.67 -1.95
N THR A 145 0.93 12.43 -0.86
CA THR A 145 0.55 13.85 -0.87
C THR A 145 1.58 14.70 -1.63
N ALA A 146 2.87 14.46 -1.42
CA ALA A 146 3.94 15.15 -2.14
C ALA A 146 3.87 14.92 -3.66
N VAL A 147 3.55 13.70 -4.09
CA VAL A 147 3.33 13.37 -5.51
C VAL A 147 2.17 14.17 -6.09
N ALA A 148 1.03 14.24 -5.39
CA ALA A 148 -0.12 15.01 -5.84
C ALA A 148 0.18 16.52 -5.92
N LEU A 149 0.87 17.07 -4.92
CA LEU A 149 1.29 18.48 -4.91
C LEU A 149 2.27 18.79 -6.06
N HIS A 150 3.22 17.89 -6.32
CA HIS A 150 4.15 18.04 -7.43
C HIS A 150 3.42 18.05 -8.79
N GLY A 151 2.44 17.15 -8.98
CA GLY A 151 1.60 17.10 -10.18
C GLY A 151 0.76 18.36 -10.41
N LEU A 152 0.43 19.10 -9.35
CA LEU A 152 -0.22 20.42 -9.45
C LEU A 152 0.75 21.59 -9.68
N GLY A 153 2.06 21.33 -9.75
CA GLY A 153 3.09 22.38 -9.84
C GLY A 153 3.35 23.12 -8.52
N ARG A 154 2.79 22.64 -7.40
CA ARG A 154 2.99 23.23 -6.05
C ARG A 154 4.30 22.73 -5.44
N HIS A 155 5.40 23.07 -6.10
CA HIS A 155 6.72 22.48 -5.84
C HIS A 155 7.25 22.71 -4.43
N ASP A 156 7.00 23.88 -3.82
CA ASP A 156 7.47 24.15 -2.47
C ASP A 156 6.76 23.28 -1.42
N GLU A 157 5.44 23.19 -1.52
CA GLU A 157 4.63 22.33 -0.63
C GLU A 157 4.94 20.84 -0.86
N ALA A 158 5.12 20.43 -2.12
CA ALA A 158 5.53 19.07 -2.45
C ALA A 158 6.89 18.70 -1.81
N ARG A 159 7.83 19.65 -1.78
CA ARG A 159 9.15 19.44 -1.17
C ARG A 159 9.05 19.31 0.34
N GLU A 160 8.24 20.16 0.99
CA GLU A 160 8.01 20.09 2.43
C GLU A 160 7.39 18.75 2.84
N GLU A 161 6.39 18.28 2.10
CA GLU A 161 5.77 16.97 2.33
C GLU A 161 6.75 15.82 2.08
N ALA A 162 7.53 15.86 0.98
CA ALA A 162 8.53 14.84 0.70
C ALA A 162 9.62 14.78 1.79
N GLN A 163 10.02 15.92 2.36
CA GLN A 163 10.97 15.96 3.47
C GLN A 163 10.36 15.40 4.77
N ARG A 164 9.07 15.65 5.03
CA ARG A 164 8.34 15.00 6.14
C ARG A 164 8.26 13.49 5.96
N ALA A 165 7.95 13.03 4.75
CA ALA A 165 7.95 11.61 4.41
C ALA A 165 9.32 10.96 4.67
N LEU A 166 10.41 11.61 4.24
CA LEU A 166 11.77 11.12 4.47
C LEU A 166 12.09 11.02 5.96
N THR A 167 11.78 12.08 6.72
CA THR A 167 12.01 12.12 8.17
C THR A 167 11.21 11.04 8.90
N ALA A 168 9.99 10.76 8.48
CA ALA A 168 9.18 9.67 9.04
C ALA A 168 9.77 8.30 8.69
N CYS A 169 10.17 8.09 7.43
CA CYS A 169 10.81 6.85 7.00
C CYS A 169 12.11 6.57 7.75
N GLU A 170 12.97 7.57 7.92
CA GLU A 170 14.29 7.42 8.58
C GLU A 170 14.19 7.02 10.06
N ARG A 171 13.04 7.21 10.71
CA ARG A 171 12.82 6.76 12.10
C ARG A 171 12.67 5.25 12.22
N TYR A 172 12.16 4.57 11.20
CA TYR A 172 11.70 3.18 11.31
C TYR A 172 12.19 2.26 10.20
N LEU A 173 12.43 2.79 9.00
CA LEU A 173 12.75 2.02 7.80
C LEU A 173 14.25 2.01 7.54
N HIS A 174 14.74 0.88 7.03
CA HIS A 174 16.12 0.78 6.59
C HIS A 174 16.38 1.73 5.40
N PRO A 175 17.57 2.37 5.28
CA PRO A 175 17.87 3.30 4.19
C PRO A 175 17.77 2.73 2.76
N SER A 176 17.77 1.40 2.62
CA SER A 176 17.57 0.70 1.34
C SER A 176 16.11 0.37 1.02
N HIS A 177 15.17 0.77 1.88
CA HIS A 177 13.75 0.55 1.65
C HIS A 177 13.30 1.30 0.39
N GLN A 178 12.50 0.67 -0.47
CA GLN A 178 12.07 1.24 -1.76
C GLN A 178 11.48 2.65 -1.59
N ARG A 179 10.56 2.82 -0.63
CA ARG A 179 9.97 4.12 -0.26
C ARG A 179 10.99 5.24 -0.03
N VAL A 180 12.13 4.96 0.63
CA VAL A 180 13.19 5.96 0.84
C VAL A 180 13.83 6.36 -0.50
N GLY A 181 14.02 5.39 -1.40
CA GLY A 181 14.46 5.64 -2.77
C GLY A 181 13.48 6.50 -3.57
N GLU A 182 12.18 6.19 -3.49
CA GLU A 182 11.10 6.96 -4.13
C GLU A 182 11.06 8.41 -3.66
N ILE A 183 11.14 8.63 -2.34
CA ILE A 183 11.15 9.99 -1.77
C ILE A 183 12.37 10.78 -2.26
N ARG A 184 13.56 10.17 -2.28
CA ARG A 184 14.78 10.83 -2.78
C ARG A 184 14.71 11.15 -4.27
N ALA A 185 14.13 10.25 -5.07
CA ALA A 185 13.88 10.49 -6.49
C ALA A 185 12.92 11.67 -6.67
N LEU A 186 11.83 11.71 -5.91
CA LEU A 186 10.87 12.81 -5.94
C LEU A 186 11.51 14.15 -5.54
N LEU A 187 12.30 14.19 -4.46
CA LEU A 187 13.04 15.39 -4.05
C LEU A 187 14.01 15.90 -5.13
N THR A 188 14.62 14.98 -5.89
CA THR A 188 15.50 15.32 -7.02
C THR A 188 14.71 15.91 -8.19
N LEU A 189 13.50 15.40 -8.46
CA LEU A 189 12.61 15.92 -9.50
C LEU A 189 12.03 17.29 -9.16
N ILE A 190 11.75 17.56 -7.88
CA ILE A 190 11.28 18.86 -7.37
C ILE A 190 12.45 19.87 -7.27
N ALA A 191 13.50 19.74 -8.09
CA ALA A 191 14.75 20.50 -7.97
C ALA A 191 14.56 21.99 -7.64
N PRO A 192 15.43 22.58 -6.80
CA PRO A 192 15.34 24.00 -6.46
C PRO A 192 15.58 24.85 -7.72
N ALA A 193 14.77 25.90 -7.88
CA ALA A 193 15.04 26.97 -8.84
C ALA A 193 16.36 27.68 -8.53
#